data_AF-A0A5E4ZYR5-F1
#
_entry.id   AF-A0A5E4ZYR5-F1
#
_cell.length_a   1.000
_cell.length_b   1.000
_cell.length_c   1.000
_cell.angle_alpha   90.00
_cell.angle_beta   90.00
_cell.angle_gamma   90.00
#
_symmetry.space_group_name_H-M   'P 1'
#
loop_
_entity.id
_entity.type
_entity.pdbx_description
1 polymer ?
#
loop_
_entity_poly.entity_id
_entity_poly.type
_entity_poly.pdbx_seq_one_letter_code
_entity_poly.pdbx_strand_id
1 'polypeptide(L)'
;MKQTLLLASFAVLSLLGGTAFASTDFASPYCETGCRLIDNLGSRGDVIYSGEVVRNYRVCHADGYTLSVTVNGTSYDVPSGNYKNRNCIDVSGRLIVVTGSGAAFVGPIGQ
;
A
#
# COMPACT_ATOMS: atom_id res chain seq x y z
N MET A 1 47.69 11.72 -38.36
CA MET A 1 46.88 10.51 -38.64
C MET A 1 45.86 10.34 -37.51
N LYS A 2 44.60 10.11 -37.91
CA LYS A 2 43.48 9.50 -37.17
C LYS A 2 42.92 10.25 -35.94
N GLN A 3 41.93 11.09 -36.23
CA GLN A 3 40.79 11.38 -35.36
C GLN A 3 40.03 10.08 -35.06
N THR A 4 39.75 9.82 -33.79
CA THR A 4 38.81 8.77 -33.39
C THR A 4 37.70 9.44 -32.60
N LEU A 5 36.62 9.80 -33.31
CA LEU A 5 35.31 10.07 -32.69
C LEU A 5 34.80 8.74 -32.11
N LEU A 6 34.62 8.69 -30.79
CA LEU A 6 33.77 7.70 -30.16
C LEU A 6 32.54 8.43 -29.62
N LEU A 7 31.48 8.41 -30.44
CA LEU A 7 30.11 8.62 -29.97
C LEU A 7 29.76 7.44 -29.05
N ALA A 8 29.75 7.66 -27.75
CA ALA A 8 29.17 6.72 -26.80
C ALA A 8 27.77 7.22 -26.44
N SER A 9 26.79 6.50 -26.97
CA SER A 9 25.35 6.73 -26.90
C SER A 9 24.85 6.94 -25.46
N PHE A 10 24.10 8.02 -25.26
CA PHE A 10 23.24 8.23 -24.09
C PHE A 10 22.14 7.17 -24.09
N ALA A 11 22.29 6.12 -23.28
CA ALA A 11 21.18 5.27 -22.88
C ALA A 11 20.49 5.93 -21.69
N VAL A 12 19.53 6.81 -21.97
CA VAL A 12 18.59 7.29 -20.95
C VAL A 12 17.70 6.10 -20.59
N LEU A 13 18.04 5.41 -19.51
CA LEU A 13 17.15 4.44 -18.89
C LEU A 13 16.02 5.22 -18.23
N SER A 14 14.95 5.49 -18.99
CA SER A 14 13.68 5.95 -18.44
C SER A 14 13.12 4.82 -17.58
N LEU A 15 13.49 4.83 -16.30
CA LEU A 15 12.95 3.95 -15.29
C LEU A 15 11.43 4.12 -15.29
N LEU A 16 10.74 3.03 -15.60
CA LEU A 16 9.30 2.88 -15.63
C LEU A 16 8.69 3.55 -14.40
N GLY A 17 8.06 4.72 -14.61
CA GLY A 17 7.15 5.30 -13.65
C GLY A 17 5.99 4.32 -13.47
N GLY A 18 6.09 3.47 -12.46
CA GLY A 18 4.95 2.69 -11.99
C GLY A 18 3.81 3.67 -11.73
N THR A 19 2.64 3.38 -12.29
CA THR A 19 1.46 4.21 -12.11
C THR A 19 1.21 4.39 -10.63
N ALA A 20 1.43 5.60 -10.11
CA ALA A 20 0.96 5.98 -8.80
C ALA A 20 -0.57 5.89 -8.87
N PHE A 21 -1.13 4.86 -8.23
CA PHE A 21 -2.57 4.70 -8.09
C PHE A 21 -3.09 5.78 -7.13
N ALA A 22 -3.30 6.98 -7.65
CA ALA A 22 -3.94 8.07 -6.94
C ALA A 22 -5.47 7.83 -6.97
N SER A 23 -5.98 7.02 -6.05
CA SER A 23 -7.39 7.12 -5.68
C SER A 23 -7.58 8.49 -5.02
N THR A 24 -8.37 9.37 -5.62
CA THR A 24 -8.73 10.67 -5.04
C THR A 24 -9.74 10.55 -3.90
N ASP A 25 -10.36 9.38 -3.75
CA ASP A 25 -11.33 9.12 -2.71
C ASP A 25 -10.63 8.66 -1.44
N PHE A 26 -10.84 9.42 -0.36
CA PHE A 26 -10.34 9.07 0.96
C PHE A 26 -11.26 8.06 1.65
N ALA A 27 -10.64 7.14 2.38
CA ALA A 27 -11.31 6.11 3.17
C ALA A 27 -12.26 6.72 4.21
N SER A 28 -13.53 6.31 4.17
CA SER A 28 -14.48 6.61 5.25
C SER A 28 -14.05 5.88 6.54
N PRO A 29 -14.56 6.28 7.73
CA PRO A 29 -14.25 5.65 9.03
C PRO A 29 -14.38 4.12 9.06
N TYR A 30 -15.25 3.56 8.21
CA TYR A 30 -15.54 2.14 8.14
C TYR A 30 -15.15 1.49 6.80
N CYS A 31 -14.39 2.20 5.96
CA CYS A 31 -14.03 1.74 4.62
C CYS A 31 -15.23 1.40 3.70
N GLU A 32 -16.42 1.94 3.98
CA GLU A 32 -17.60 1.81 3.11
C GLU A 32 -17.42 2.54 1.76
N THR A 33 -16.54 3.56 1.74
CA THR A 33 -16.14 4.31 0.54
C THR A 33 -14.65 4.63 0.60
N GLY A 34 -14.00 4.82 -0.56
CA GLY A 34 -12.59 5.22 -0.65
C GLY A 34 -11.58 4.14 -0.27
N CYS A 35 -12.02 2.92 0.02
CA CYS A 35 -11.16 1.75 0.22
C CYS A 35 -11.32 0.77 -0.94
N ARG A 36 -10.22 0.13 -1.33
CA ARG A 36 -10.20 -1.01 -2.24
C ARG A 36 -10.11 -2.31 -1.44
N LEU A 37 -10.74 -3.38 -1.93
CA LEU A 37 -10.55 -4.72 -1.40
C LEU A 37 -9.21 -5.28 -1.90
N ILE A 38 -8.46 -5.87 -0.98
CA ILE A 38 -7.22 -6.59 -1.25
C ILE A 38 -7.38 -7.98 -0.67
N ASP A 39 -7.11 -8.96 -1.50
CA ASP A 39 -7.23 -10.36 -1.14
C ASP A 39 -5.84 -10.92 -0.86
N ASN A 40 -5.53 -11.12 0.42
CA ASN A 40 -4.25 -11.65 0.88
C ASN A 40 -4.27 -13.18 1.07
N LEU A 41 -5.26 -13.87 0.47
CA LEU A 41 -5.35 -15.34 0.52
C LEU A 41 -4.04 -15.99 0.06
N GLY A 42 -3.43 -16.78 0.95
CA GLY A 42 -2.16 -17.46 0.70
C GLY A 42 -0.92 -16.78 1.28
N SER A 43 -1.07 -15.82 2.20
CA SER A 43 0.03 -15.26 3.00
C SER A 43 1.09 -14.50 2.18
N ARG A 44 0.68 -13.93 1.04
CA ARG A 44 1.53 -13.09 0.21
C ARG A 44 1.30 -11.64 0.60
N GLY A 45 2.25 -11.06 1.32
CA GLY A 45 2.14 -9.66 1.73
C GLY A 45 1.92 -8.74 0.51
N ASP A 46 0.88 -7.91 0.56
CA ASP A 46 0.54 -6.96 -0.49
C ASP A 46 1.04 -5.57 -0.13
N VAL A 47 1.81 -4.97 -1.04
CA VAL A 47 2.30 -3.59 -0.87
C VAL A 47 1.16 -2.63 -1.16
N ILE A 48 0.70 -1.93 -0.12
CA ILE A 48 -0.34 -0.90 -0.21
C ILE A 48 0.23 0.41 -0.74
N TYR A 49 1.40 0.76 -0.21
CA TYR A 49 2.09 2.00 -0.50
C TYR A 49 3.60 1.81 -0.34
N SER A 50 4.36 2.37 -1.27
CA SER A 50 5.81 2.49 -1.21
C SER A 50 6.19 3.83 -1.86
N GLY A 51 6.88 4.69 -1.11
CA GLY A 51 7.29 6.00 -1.62
C GLY A 51 8.18 6.77 -0.65
N GLU A 52 8.77 7.86 -1.14
CA GLU A 52 9.71 8.66 -0.35
C GLU A 52 9.05 9.50 0.74
N VAL A 53 7.77 9.83 0.57
CA VAL A 53 6.98 10.62 1.52
C VAL A 53 6.11 9.73 2.38
N VAL A 54 5.89 10.13 3.64
CA VAL A 54 4.95 9.45 4.53
C VAL A 54 3.53 9.66 4.02
N ARG A 55 2.73 8.59 3.95
CA ARG A 55 1.30 8.64 3.64
C ARG A 55 0.49 7.94 4.70
N ASN A 56 -0.73 8.42 4.89
CA ASN A 56 -1.68 7.88 5.84
C ASN A 56 -2.68 6.97 5.11
N TYR A 57 -2.88 5.78 5.63
CA TYR A 57 -3.83 4.80 5.11
C TYR A 57 -4.67 4.24 6.24
N ARG A 58 -5.92 3.93 5.91
CA ARG A 58 -6.79 3.10 6.74
C ARG A 58 -6.76 1.67 6.19
N VAL A 59 -6.59 0.71 7.09
CA VAL A 59 -6.64 -0.73 6.80
C VAL A 59 -7.70 -1.34 7.70
N CYS A 60 -8.72 -1.94 7.10
CA CYS A 60 -9.81 -2.62 7.81
C CYS A 60 -9.84 -4.11 7.46
N HIS A 61 -10.21 -4.97 8.41
CA HIS A 61 -10.62 -6.35 8.10
C HIS A 61 -11.80 -6.35 7.14
N ALA A 62 -11.71 -7.19 6.10
CA ALA A 62 -12.84 -7.50 5.23
C ALA A 62 -13.51 -8.84 5.58
N ASP A 63 -12.81 -9.71 6.34
CA ASP A 63 -13.28 -11.03 6.73
C ASP A 63 -12.89 -11.38 8.18
N GLY A 64 -13.03 -12.66 8.56
CA GLY A 64 -12.72 -13.15 9.91
C GLY A 64 -11.34 -13.78 10.07
N TYR A 65 -10.45 -13.68 9.08
CA TYR A 65 -9.10 -14.25 9.15
C TYR A 65 -8.10 -13.26 9.73
N THR A 66 -6.93 -13.74 10.14
CA THR A 66 -5.90 -12.89 10.75
C THR A 66 -5.27 -11.96 9.71
N LEU A 67 -5.14 -10.69 10.07
CA LEU A 67 -4.55 -9.64 9.25
C LEU A 67 -3.60 -8.80 10.11
N SER A 68 -2.43 -8.51 9.56
CA SER A 68 -1.48 -7.56 10.15
C SER A 68 -1.06 -6.56 9.07
N VAL A 69 -0.55 -5.42 9.50
CA VAL A 69 0.07 -4.44 8.60
C VAL A 69 1.50 -4.18 9.05
N THR A 70 2.44 -4.25 8.13
CA THR A 70 3.83 -3.87 8.35
C THR A 70 4.06 -2.47 7.82
N VAL A 71 4.49 -1.56 8.69
CA VAL A 71 4.79 -0.16 8.37
C VAL A 71 6.26 0.09 8.62
N ASN A 72 7.02 0.41 7.56
CA ASN A 72 8.48 0.62 7.62
C ASN A 72 9.25 -0.51 8.37
N GLY A 73 8.76 -1.75 8.31
CA GLY A 73 9.35 -2.91 8.99
C GLY A 73 8.75 -3.27 10.35
N THR A 74 7.86 -2.44 10.92
CA THR A 74 7.17 -2.74 12.18
C THR A 74 5.78 -3.32 11.91
N SER A 75 5.45 -4.46 12.51
CA SER A 75 4.14 -5.10 12.34
C SER A 75 3.13 -4.66 13.40
N TYR A 76 1.90 -4.45 12.97
CA TYR A 76 0.75 -4.09 13.81
C TYR A 76 -0.42 -5.01 13.48
N ASP A 77 -1.10 -5.52 14.50
CA ASP A 77 -2.29 -6.33 14.30
C ASP A 77 -3.49 -5.46 13.94
N VAL A 78 -4.23 -5.88 12.92
CA VAL A 78 -5.48 -5.22 12.55
C VAL A 78 -6.59 -5.88 13.39
N PRO A 79 -7.33 -5.10 14.20
CA PRO A 79 -8.32 -5.64 15.10
C PRO A 79 -9.44 -6.34 14.33
N SER A 80 -9.72 -7.60 14.70
CA SER A 80 -10.88 -8.33 14.24
C SER A 80 -12.12 -7.95 15.06
N GLY A 81 -13.28 -7.82 14.43
CA GLY A 81 -14.54 -7.58 15.14
C GLY A 81 -15.76 -7.73 14.24
N ASN A 82 -16.95 -7.76 14.83
CA ASN A 82 -18.19 -7.81 14.07
C ASN A 82 -18.54 -6.40 13.56
N TYR A 83 -18.98 -6.34 12.30
CA TYR A 83 -19.46 -5.16 11.54
C TYR A 83 -19.97 -4.03 12.45
N LYS A 84 -19.44 -2.80 12.28
CA LYS A 84 -19.75 -1.52 12.98
C LYS A 84 -18.93 -1.15 14.22
N ASN A 85 -18.13 -2.06 14.79
CA ASN A 85 -17.02 -1.68 15.67
C ASN A 85 -15.74 -1.61 14.83
N ARG A 86 -14.87 -0.62 15.08
CA ARG A 86 -13.76 -0.26 14.18
C ARG A 86 -12.77 -1.42 14.03
N ASN A 87 -12.97 -2.28 13.04
CA ASN A 87 -12.00 -3.33 12.64
C ASN A 87 -10.86 -2.76 11.80
N CYS A 88 -10.55 -1.49 12.05
CA CYS A 88 -9.71 -0.67 11.22
C CYS A 88 -8.60 -0.08 12.07
N ILE A 89 -7.42 0.02 11.47
CA ILE A 89 -6.32 0.82 11.99
C ILE A 89 -5.93 1.85 10.95
N ASP A 90 -5.53 3.01 11.45
CA ASP A 90 -4.92 4.04 10.65
C ASP A 90 -3.41 3.95 10.83
N VAL A 91 -2.69 3.91 9.72
CA VAL A 91 -1.24 3.75 9.68
C VAL A 91 -0.59 4.82 8.82
N SER A 92 0.63 5.18 9.18
CA SER A 92 1.40 6.23 8.51
C SER A 92 2.81 5.74 8.22
N GLY A 93 3.19 5.66 6.94
CA GLY A 93 4.49 5.12 6.57
C GLY A 93 4.97 5.50 5.17
N ARG A 94 6.24 5.17 4.91
CA ARG A 94 6.87 5.24 3.59
C ARG A 94 6.75 3.90 2.85
N LEU A 95 6.66 2.80 3.61
CA LEU A 95 6.32 1.47 3.14
C LEU A 95 5.20 0.91 4.01
N ILE A 96 4.09 0.52 3.40
CA ILE A 96 2.92 -0.09 4.07
C ILE A 96 2.59 -1.37 3.32
N VAL A 97 2.66 -2.49 4.04
CA VAL A 97 2.40 -3.84 3.50
C VAL A 97 1.33 -4.50 4.35
N VAL A 98 0.25 -4.98 3.74
CA VAL A 98 -0.72 -5.84 4.42
C VAL A 98 -0.23 -7.27 4.34
N THR A 99 -0.27 -7.99 5.45
CA THR A 99 0.14 -9.38 5.57
C THR A 99 -0.93 -10.19 6.31
N GLY A 100 -0.83 -11.51 6.25
CA GLY A 100 -1.77 -12.42 6.90
C GLY A 100 -2.50 -13.28 5.88
N SER A 101 -3.59 -13.90 6.28
CA SER A 101 -4.37 -14.83 5.44
C SER A 101 -5.78 -14.35 5.15
N GLY A 102 -6.14 -13.15 5.60
CA GLY A 102 -7.45 -12.54 5.37
C GLY A 102 -7.42 -11.44 4.30
N ALA A 103 -8.62 -11.04 3.90
CA ALA A 103 -8.84 -9.90 3.02
C ALA A 103 -8.92 -8.59 3.81
N ALA A 104 -8.51 -7.50 3.17
CA ALA A 104 -8.48 -6.17 3.76
C ALA A 104 -9.16 -5.13 2.86
N PHE A 105 -9.90 -4.21 3.47
CA PHE A 105 -10.26 -2.95 2.82
C PHE A 105 -9.20 -1.91 3.14
N VAL A 106 -8.64 -1.28 2.11
CA VAL A 106 -7.52 -0.35 2.28
C VAL A 106 -7.71 0.91 1.46
N GLY A 107 -7.52 2.08 2.06
CA GLY A 107 -7.66 3.35 1.35
C GLY A 107 -6.85 4.47 1.99
N PRO A 108 -6.45 5.50 1.22
CA PRO A 108 -5.78 6.67 1.77
C PRO A 108 -6.72 7.42 2.72
N ILE A 109 -6.22 7.97 3.82
CA ILE A 109 -6.96 8.94 4.64
C ILE A 109 -6.35 10.33 4.41
N GLY A 110 -7.19 11.37 4.54
CA GLY A 110 -6.88 12.77 4.22
C GLY A 110 -5.42 13.18 4.48
N GLN A 111 -4.84 13.96 3.56
CA GLN A 111 -3.52 14.56 3.74
C GLN A 111 -3.55 15.66 4.79
#